data_AF-A0A2B7Y717-F1
#
_entry.id   AF-A0A2B7Y717-F1
#
_cell.length_a   1.000
_cell.length_b   1.000
_cell.length_c   1.000
_cell.angle_alpha   90.00
_cell.angle_beta   90.00
_cell.angle_gamma   90.00
#
_symmetry.space_group_name_H-M   'P 1'
#
loop_
_entity.id
_entity.type
_entity.pdbx_description
1 polymer ?
#
loop_
_entity_poly.entity_id
_entity_poly.type
_entity_poly.pdbx_seq_one_letter_code
_entity_poly.pdbx_strand_id
1 'polypeptide(L)'
;MAYRFIQKYSFLFGVRWLLRRFNIYPNAYYNYLKNRKKESIQEKENIKSKIKEIYHSNNGILGHRQIKKFLQRLYNINISKTTAHKYLNKELKLSSIARVKRLNYKKGKPHKIFENLLKQNFYVSEPNKIWCTDFTYLKLTDGSFRYVKSVHQILLGSET
;
A
#
# COMPACT_ATOMS: atom_id res chain seq x y z
N MET A 1 33.00 -16.26 -26.29
CA MET A 1 33.87 -17.21 -25.55
C MET A 1 35.00 -16.53 -24.76
N ALA A 2 35.79 -15.62 -25.34
CA ALA A 2 36.93 -14.98 -24.66
C ALA A 2 36.59 -14.24 -23.35
N TYR A 3 35.51 -13.44 -23.29
CA TYR A 3 35.17 -12.67 -22.09
C TYR A 3 34.77 -13.52 -20.87
N ARG A 4 34.09 -14.67 -21.08
CA ARG A 4 33.74 -15.60 -19.98
C ARG A 4 34.99 -16.32 -19.47
N PHE A 5 35.94 -16.62 -20.34
CA PHE A 5 37.24 -17.18 -19.97
C PHE A 5 38.04 -16.20 -19.10
N ILE A 6 38.14 -14.93 -19.53
CA ILE A 6 38.85 -13.88 -18.78
C ILE A 6 38.27 -13.74 -17.36
N GLN A 7 36.96 -13.80 -17.20
CA GLN A 7 36.33 -13.75 -15.87
C GLN A 7 36.65 -14.97 -15.00
N LYS A 8 36.65 -16.18 -15.58
CA LYS A 8 36.90 -17.40 -14.81
C LYS A 8 38.33 -17.45 -14.26
N TYR A 9 39.28 -16.92 -15.02
CA TYR A 9 40.71 -16.99 -14.70
C TYR A 9 41.31 -15.64 -14.27
N SER A 10 40.50 -14.59 -14.09
CA SER A 10 40.98 -13.25 -13.71
C SER A 10 41.66 -13.22 -12.36
N PHE A 11 41.23 -14.08 -11.43
CA PHE A 11 41.82 -14.19 -10.09
C PHE A 11 43.20 -14.86 -10.11
N LEU A 12 43.45 -15.76 -11.08
CA LEU A 12 44.70 -16.50 -11.19
C LEU A 12 45.79 -15.72 -11.94
N PHE A 13 45.44 -15.09 -13.07
CA PHE A 13 46.45 -14.45 -13.95
C PHE A 13 46.37 -12.92 -14.00
N GLY A 14 45.33 -12.33 -13.42
CA GLY A 14 45.08 -10.89 -13.49
C GLY A 14 44.42 -10.46 -14.80
N VAL A 15 43.42 -9.57 -14.68
CA VAL A 15 42.60 -9.09 -15.82
C VAL A 15 43.46 -8.43 -16.90
N ARG A 16 44.41 -7.56 -16.51
CA ARG A 16 45.25 -6.82 -17.47
C ARG A 16 46.15 -7.74 -18.31
N TRP A 17 46.70 -8.80 -17.70
CA TRP A 17 47.54 -9.76 -18.39
C TRP A 17 46.75 -10.56 -19.42
N LEU A 18 45.57 -11.06 -19.02
CA LEU A 18 44.68 -11.80 -19.91
C LEU A 18 44.17 -10.93 -21.06
N LEU A 19 43.81 -9.66 -20.80
CA LEU A 19 43.40 -8.72 -21.85
C LEU A 19 44.52 -8.50 -22.88
N ARG A 20 45.77 -8.35 -22.44
CA ARG A 20 46.93 -8.28 -23.35
C ARG A 20 47.11 -9.56 -24.15
N ARG A 21 46.98 -10.74 -23.54
CA ARG A 21 47.19 -12.03 -24.21
C ARG A 21 46.14 -12.33 -25.27
N PHE A 22 44.89 -11.92 -25.04
CA PHE A 22 43.79 -12.07 -26.00
C PHE A 22 43.66 -10.88 -26.98
N ASN A 23 44.55 -9.89 -26.89
CA ASN A 23 44.52 -8.67 -27.70
C ASN A 23 43.18 -7.90 -27.60
N ILE A 24 42.63 -7.81 -26.39
CA ILE A 24 41.35 -7.15 -26.09
C ILE A 24 41.59 -5.83 -25.36
N TYR A 25 40.99 -4.76 -25.87
CA TYR A 25 41.03 -3.46 -25.21
C TYR A 25 40.30 -3.47 -23.85
N PRO A 26 40.86 -2.86 -22.80
CA PRO A 26 40.19 -2.76 -21.49
C PRO A 26 38.78 -2.14 -21.58
N ASN A 27 38.60 -1.11 -22.40
CA ASN A 27 37.29 -0.46 -22.60
C ASN A 27 36.24 -1.44 -23.16
N ALA A 28 36.60 -2.30 -24.11
CA ALA A 28 35.70 -3.30 -24.65
C ALA A 28 35.26 -4.31 -23.57
N TYR A 29 36.20 -4.75 -22.71
CA TYR A 29 35.91 -5.67 -21.61
C TYR A 29 34.98 -5.07 -20.55
N TYR A 30 35.25 -3.83 -20.11
CA TYR A 30 34.40 -3.18 -19.12
C TYR A 30 33.03 -2.77 -19.69
N ASN A 31 32.95 -2.42 -20.98
CA ASN A 31 31.67 -2.21 -21.68
C ASN A 31 30.86 -3.50 -21.75
N TYR A 32 31.50 -4.64 -22.05
CA TYR A 32 30.85 -5.95 -21.96
C TYR A 32 30.31 -6.23 -20.55
N LEU A 33 31.09 -5.96 -19.50
CA LEU A 33 30.64 -6.13 -18.12
C LEU A 33 29.44 -5.23 -17.76
N LYS A 34 29.44 -3.99 -18.25
CA LYS A 34 28.35 -3.03 -18.06
C LYS A 34 27.08 -3.48 -18.79
N ASN A 35 27.20 -3.84 -20.07
CA ASN A 35 26.08 -4.26 -20.91
C ASN A 35 25.47 -5.58 -20.44
N ARG A 36 26.26 -6.50 -19.87
CA ARG A 36 25.76 -7.75 -19.30
C ARG A 36 24.74 -7.54 -18.18
N LYS A 37 24.84 -6.45 -17.40
CA LYS A 37 23.86 -6.15 -16.33
C LYS A 37 22.59 -5.51 -16.88
N LYS A 38 22.61 -4.99 -18.11
CA LYS A 38 21.50 -4.23 -18.69
C LYS A 38 20.22 -5.07 -18.80
N GLU A 39 20.34 -6.30 -19.29
CA GLU A 39 19.20 -7.23 -19.40
C GLU A 39 18.56 -7.53 -18.04
N SER A 40 19.37 -7.86 -17.04
CA SER A 40 18.89 -8.14 -15.68
C SER A 40 18.24 -6.92 -15.02
N ILE A 41 18.78 -5.72 -15.25
CA ILE A 41 18.17 -4.47 -14.79
C ILE A 41 16.82 -4.24 -15.48
N GLN A 42 16.75 -4.45 -16.79
CA GLN A 42 15.51 -4.29 -17.56
C GLN A 42 14.44 -5.26 -17.08
N GLU A 43 14.80 -6.54 -16.88
CA GLU A 43 13.90 -7.55 -16.36
C GLU A 43 13.38 -7.19 -14.96
N LYS A 44 14.26 -6.69 -14.09
CA LYS A 44 13.90 -6.21 -12.76
C LYS A 44 12.89 -5.07 -12.83
N GLU A 45 13.11 -4.08 -13.68
CA GLU A 45 12.18 -2.95 -13.84
C GLU A 45 10.84 -3.39 -14.44
N ASN A 46 10.85 -4.33 -15.39
CA ASN A 46 9.64 -4.93 -15.94
C ASN A 46 8.82 -5.62 -14.83
N ILE A 47 9.47 -6.38 -13.94
CA ILE A 47 8.80 -7.03 -12.80
C ILE A 47 8.21 -5.98 -11.86
N LYS A 48 8.94 -4.91 -11.54
CA LYS A 48 8.43 -3.83 -10.69
C LYS A 48 7.23 -3.12 -11.29
N SER A 49 7.23 -2.90 -12.60
CA SER A 49 6.10 -2.30 -13.31
C SER A 49 4.84 -3.15 -13.13
N LYS A 50 4.95 -4.47 -13.35
CA LYS A 50 3.85 -5.42 -13.13
C LYS A 50 3.39 -5.45 -11.66
N ILE A 51 4.32 -5.33 -10.71
CA ILE A 51 3.98 -5.23 -9.28
C ILE A 51 3.14 -3.98 -9.01
N LYS A 52 3.50 -2.82 -9.56
CA LYS A 52 2.72 -1.58 -9.41
C LYS A 52 1.32 -1.72 -10.01
N GLU A 53 1.24 -2.28 -11.22
CA GLU A 53 -0.02 -2.52 -11.91
C GLU A 53 -0.98 -3.36 -11.05
N ILE A 54 -0.52 -4.52 -10.56
CA ILE A 54 -1.29 -5.39 -9.65
C ILE A 54 -1.66 -4.66 -8.35
N TYR A 55 -0.74 -3.89 -7.78
CA TYR A 55 -0.99 -3.21 -6.51
C TYR A 55 -2.09 -2.15 -6.65
N HIS A 56 -2.03 -1.33 -7.70
CA HIS A 56 -3.00 -0.25 -7.93
C HIS A 56 -4.36 -0.78 -8.41
N SER A 57 -4.40 -1.84 -9.22
CA SER A 57 -5.67 -2.45 -9.63
C SER A 57 -6.44 -3.08 -8.47
N ASN A 58 -5.75 -3.43 -7.38
CA ASN A 58 -6.34 -3.96 -6.16
C ASN A 58 -6.40 -2.93 -5.00
N ASN A 59 -6.40 -1.63 -5.30
CA ASN A 59 -6.52 -0.53 -4.32
C ASN A 59 -5.51 -0.61 -3.16
N GLY A 60 -4.31 -1.15 -3.41
CA GLY A 60 -3.23 -1.26 -2.42
C GLY A 60 -3.48 -2.26 -1.29
N ILE A 61 -4.52 -3.09 -1.38
CA ILE A 61 -4.85 -4.09 -0.35
C ILE A 61 -3.80 -5.21 -0.34
N LEU A 62 -3.22 -5.55 -1.50
CA LEU A 62 -2.38 -6.73 -1.64
C LEU A 62 -0.98 -6.54 -1.04
N GLY A 63 -0.56 -7.53 -0.25
CA GLY A 63 0.82 -7.64 0.26
C GLY A 63 1.74 -8.47 -0.63
N HIS A 64 3.04 -8.46 -0.33
CA HIS A 64 4.08 -9.17 -1.13
C HIS A 64 3.79 -10.66 -1.37
N ARG A 65 3.16 -11.35 -0.41
CA ARG A 65 2.80 -12.78 -0.56
C ARG A 65 1.73 -12.99 -1.63
N GLN A 66 0.73 -12.11 -1.68
CA GLN A 66 -0.33 -12.17 -2.68
C GLN A 66 0.19 -11.72 -4.03
N ILE A 67 0.97 -10.63 -4.07
CA ILE A 67 1.59 -10.14 -5.31
C ILE A 67 2.44 -11.22 -5.98
N LYS A 68 3.22 -12.01 -5.22
CA LYS A 68 3.93 -13.17 -5.79
C LYS A 68 2.97 -14.14 -6.51
N LYS A 69 1.83 -14.49 -5.88
CA LYS A 69 0.84 -15.39 -6.48
C LYS A 69 0.22 -14.78 -7.75
N PHE A 70 -0.06 -13.48 -7.75
CA PHE A 70 -0.58 -12.78 -8.92
C PHE A 70 0.44 -12.71 -10.06
N LEU A 71 1.71 -12.44 -9.77
CA LEU A 71 2.80 -12.47 -10.76
C LEU A 71 2.93 -13.83 -11.43
N GLN A 72 2.82 -14.90 -10.64
CA GLN A 72 2.85 -16.27 -11.17
C GLN A 72 1.61 -16.58 -12.02
N ARG A 73 0.41 -16.18 -11.58
CA ARG A 73 -0.84 -16.51 -12.28
C ARG A 73 -1.05 -15.70 -13.56
N LEU A 74 -0.76 -14.40 -13.55
CA LEU A 74 -1.07 -13.49 -14.66
C LEU A 74 0.07 -13.43 -15.68
N TYR A 75 1.32 -13.50 -15.22
CA TYR A 75 2.48 -13.24 -16.06
C TYR A 75 3.46 -14.42 -16.13
N ASN A 76 3.14 -15.54 -15.47
CA ASN A 76 4.01 -16.73 -15.36
C ASN A 76 5.42 -16.42 -14.80
N ILE A 77 5.53 -15.36 -13.98
CA ILE A 77 6.79 -14.94 -13.37
C ILE A 77 6.89 -15.55 -11.97
N ASN A 78 7.87 -16.43 -11.75
CA ASN A 78 8.14 -17.01 -10.45
C ASN A 78 9.31 -16.27 -9.76
N ILE A 79 9.00 -15.55 -8.69
CA ILE A 79 10.02 -14.90 -7.84
C ILE A 79 10.02 -15.47 -6.43
N SER A 80 11.17 -15.40 -5.76
CA SER A 80 11.26 -15.75 -4.35
C SER A 80 10.41 -14.80 -3.48
N LYS A 81 9.98 -15.28 -2.30
CA LYS A 81 9.23 -14.46 -1.35
C LYS A 81 10.03 -13.25 -0.87
N THR A 82 11.33 -13.41 -0.65
CA THR A 82 12.23 -12.34 -0.21
C THR A 82 12.41 -11.30 -1.31
N THR A 83 12.50 -11.70 -2.59
CA THR A 83 12.54 -10.79 -3.73
C THR A 83 11.25 -9.99 -3.86
N ALA A 84 10.09 -10.64 -3.77
CA ALA A 84 8.79 -9.96 -3.79
C ALA A 84 8.68 -8.89 -2.68
N HIS A 85 9.12 -9.24 -1.47
CA HIS A 85 9.16 -8.31 -0.35
C HIS A 85 10.14 -7.14 -0.59
N LYS A 86 11.36 -7.42 -1.09
CA LYS A 86 12.35 -6.39 -1.40
C LYS A 86 11.81 -5.40 -2.44
N TYR A 87 11.24 -5.89 -3.53
CA TYR A 87 10.73 -5.04 -4.61
C TYR A 87 9.55 -4.20 -4.13
N LEU A 88 8.58 -4.80 -3.45
CA LEU A 88 7.40 -4.08 -2.97
C LEU A 88 7.73 -3.09 -1.85
N ASN A 89 8.34 -3.56 -0.76
CA ASN A 89 8.46 -2.78 0.47
C ASN A 89 9.71 -1.89 0.50
N LYS A 90 10.86 -2.38 0.02
CA LYS A 90 12.12 -1.63 0.12
C LYS A 90 12.34 -0.71 -1.08
N GLU A 91 12.14 -1.22 -2.29
CA GLU A 91 12.44 -0.46 -3.51
C GLU A 91 11.28 0.41 -3.96
N LEU A 92 10.04 -0.12 -3.95
CA LEU A 92 8.85 0.64 -4.33
C LEU A 92 8.21 1.41 -3.17
N LYS A 93 8.61 1.14 -1.91
CA LYS A 93 8.04 1.73 -0.69
C LYS A 93 6.51 1.55 -0.58
N LEU A 94 5.99 0.46 -1.14
CA LEU A 94 4.58 0.10 -1.06
C LEU A 94 4.34 -0.89 0.07
N SER A 95 3.25 -0.72 0.80
CA SER A 95 2.80 -1.61 1.86
C SER A 95 1.33 -1.95 1.68
N SER A 96 0.92 -3.11 2.19
CA SER A 96 -0.49 -3.51 2.16
C SER A 96 -1.29 -2.58 3.06
N ILE A 97 -2.31 -1.94 2.49
CA ILE A 97 -3.26 -1.09 3.20
C ILE A 97 -4.29 -2.01 3.83
N ALA A 98 -4.00 -2.46 5.06
CA ALA A 98 -4.96 -3.20 5.85
C ALA A 98 -6.03 -2.24 6.38
N ARG A 99 -7.31 -2.50 6.07
CA ARG A 99 -8.41 -1.77 6.72
C ARG A 99 -8.49 -2.18 8.19
N VAL A 100 -8.61 -1.20 9.07
CA VAL A 100 -8.87 -1.47 10.50
C VAL A 100 -10.18 -2.25 10.60
N LYS A 101 -10.13 -3.43 11.25
CA LYS A 101 -11.32 -4.20 11.55
C LYS A 101 -12.22 -3.36 12.43
N ARG A 102 -13.46 -3.09 11.99
CA ARG A 102 -14.46 -2.42 12.84
C ARG A 102 -14.59 -3.20 14.15
N LEU A 103 -14.55 -2.51 15.27
CA LEU A 103 -14.77 -3.12 16.58
C LEU A 103 -16.16 -3.74 16.59
N ASN A 104 -16.25 -4.98 17.09
CA ASN A 104 -17.54 -5.64 17.27
C ASN A 104 -18.26 -4.93 18.43
N TYR A 105 -19.27 -4.12 18.11
CA TYR A 105 -20.14 -3.52 19.12
C TYR A 105 -20.93 -4.64 19.82
N LYS A 106 -20.67 -4.87 21.10
CA LYS A 106 -21.52 -5.73 21.93
C LYS A 106 -22.74 -4.91 22.33
N LYS A 107 -23.91 -5.24 21.80
CA LYS A 107 -25.18 -4.65 22.25
C LYS A 107 -25.38 -4.99 23.73
N GLY A 108 -25.26 -3.99 24.60
CA GLY A 108 -25.71 -4.09 25.99
C GLY A 108 -27.23 -4.11 26.07
N LYS A 109 -27.79 -4.44 27.24
CA LYS A 109 -29.22 -4.16 27.48
C LYS A 109 -29.43 -2.65 27.29
N PRO A 110 -30.39 -2.22 26.47
CA PRO A 110 -30.68 -0.80 26.35
C PRO A 110 -31.06 -0.27 27.74
N HIS A 111 -30.53 0.90 28.10
CA HIS A 111 -31.11 1.66 29.20
C HIS A 111 -32.56 2.02 28.86
N LYS A 112 -33.32 2.51 29.85
CA LYS A 112 -34.74 2.88 29.77
C LYS A 112 -35.10 3.39 28.36
N ILE A 113 -35.88 2.61 27.63
CA ILE A 113 -36.34 2.97 26.29
C ILE A 113 -37.48 3.96 26.49
N PHE A 114 -37.28 5.19 26.02
CA PHE A 114 -38.34 6.19 25.97
C PHE A 114 -39.11 6.03 24.66
N GLU A 115 -40.40 6.32 24.71
CA GLU A 115 -41.22 6.30 23.50
C GLU A 115 -40.74 7.37 22.51
N ASN A 116 -40.63 7.02 21.24
CA ASN A 116 -40.31 7.98 20.19
C ASN A 116 -41.55 8.80 19.85
N LEU A 117 -41.76 9.88 20.62
CA LEU A 117 -42.90 10.79 20.46
C LEU A 117 -42.96 11.41 19.05
N LEU A 118 -41.82 11.61 18.39
CA LEU A 118 -41.75 12.22 17.07
C LEU A 118 -42.01 11.24 15.93
N LYS A 119 -41.84 9.93 16.15
CA LYS A 119 -41.92 8.90 15.09
C LYS A 119 -41.11 9.24 13.83
N GLN A 120 -39.96 9.93 14.00
CA GLN A 120 -39.11 10.46 12.92
C GLN A 120 -39.79 11.53 12.03
N ASN A 121 -40.90 12.11 12.47
CA ASN A 121 -41.46 13.31 11.85
C ASN A 121 -40.73 14.54 12.37
N PHE A 122 -39.88 15.12 11.52
CA PHE A 122 -39.12 16.33 11.81
C PHE A 122 -39.73 17.57 11.14
N TYR A 123 -40.94 17.46 10.58
CA TYR A 123 -41.68 18.60 10.05
C TYR A 123 -42.30 19.40 11.20
N VAL A 124 -42.15 20.72 11.16
CA VAL A 124 -42.65 21.63 12.20
C VAL A 124 -43.27 22.85 11.55
N SER A 125 -44.47 23.25 11.98
CA SER A 125 -45.17 24.43 11.48
C SER A 125 -44.68 25.75 12.06
N GLU A 126 -44.03 25.72 13.23
CA GLU A 126 -43.58 26.90 13.97
C GLU A 126 -42.21 26.66 14.62
N PRO A 127 -41.37 27.69 14.79
CA PRO A 127 -40.14 27.58 15.57
C PRO A 127 -40.42 27.16 17.03
N ASN A 128 -39.38 26.70 17.73
CA ASN A 128 -39.36 26.33 19.15
C ASN A 128 -40.23 25.14 19.58
N LYS A 129 -40.76 24.32 18.67
CA LYS A 129 -41.53 23.11 19.04
C LYS A 129 -40.67 21.87 19.29
N ILE A 130 -39.60 21.69 18.51
CA ILE A 130 -38.75 20.49 18.60
C ILE A 130 -37.28 20.90 18.72
N TRP A 131 -36.64 20.36 19.75
CA TRP A 131 -35.24 20.62 20.09
C TRP A 131 -34.51 19.27 20.12
N CYS A 132 -33.38 19.19 19.43
CA CYS A 132 -32.49 18.04 19.45
C CYS A 132 -31.25 18.40 20.26
N THR A 133 -30.79 17.51 21.12
CA THR A 133 -29.53 17.68 21.86
C THR A 133 -28.60 16.54 21.54
N ASP A 134 -27.37 16.85 21.14
CA ASP A 134 -26.32 15.86 20.96
C ASP A 134 -25.25 16.00 22.05
N PHE A 135 -24.75 14.87 22.54
CA PHE A 135 -23.64 14.79 23.50
C PHE A 135 -22.44 14.17 22.80
N THR A 136 -21.43 15.00 22.52
CA THR A 136 -20.21 14.54 21.86
C THR A 136 -19.06 14.45 22.88
N TYR A 137 -18.38 13.31 22.93
CA TYR A 137 -17.16 13.14 23.72
C TYR A 137 -15.95 13.58 22.90
N LEU A 138 -15.22 14.56 23.41
CA LEU A 138 -13.97 15.04 22.83
C LEU A 138 -12.79 14.49 23.62
N LYS A 139 -11.88 13.81 22.94
CA LYS A 139 -10.62 13.35 23.51
C LYS A 139 -9.56 14.43 23.37
N LEU A 140 -8.98 14.87 24.47
CA LEU A 140 -7.92 15.87 24.51
C LEU A 140 -6.54 15.25 24.34
N THR A 141 -5.54 16.08 24.04
CA THR A 141 -4.14 15.66 23.84
C THR A 141 -3.48 15.10 25.09
N ASP A 142 -3.96 15.50 26.27
CA ASP A 142 -3.55 14.97 27.59
C ASP A 142 -4.19 13.61 27.91
N GLY A 143 -5.03 13.08 27.02
CA GLY A 143 -5.74 11.81 27.20
C GLY A 143 -7.03 11.90 28.00
N SER A 144 -7.38 13.08 28.51
CA SER A 144 -8.67 13.30 29.20
C SER A 144 -9.83 13.42 28.22
N PHE A 145 -11.05 13.18 28.71
CA PHE A 145 -12.28 13.32 27.92
C PHE A 145 -13.10 14.49 28.46
N ARG A 146 -13.60 15.32 27.55
CA ARG A 146 -14.63 16.34 27.85
C ARG A 146 -15.88 16.03 27.06
N TYR A 147 -17.05 16.43 27.59
CA TYR A 147 -18.30 16.35 26.86
C TYR A 147 -18.69 17.75 26.39
N VAL A 148 -19.18 17.83 25.16
CA VAL A 148 -19.85 19.03 24.63
C VAL A 148 -21.31 18.66 24.40
N LYS A 149 -22.20 19.53 24.87
CA LYS A 149 -23.63 19.43 24.60
C LYS A 149 -23.99 20.47 23.55
N SER A 150 -24.38 20.03 22.37
CA SER A 150 -25.00 20.92 21.39
C SER A 150 -26.52 20.85 21.51
N VAL A 151 -27.17 21.98 21.25
CA VAL A 151 -28.63 22.09 21.21
C VAL A 151 -28.99 22.67 19.85
N HIS A 152 -29.80 21.94 19.11
CA HIS A 152 -30.24 22.31 17.77
C HIS A 152 -31.75 22.43 17.76
N GLN A 153 -32.25 23.53 17.22
CA GLN A 153 -33.67 23.72 16.96
C GLN A 153 -34.01 23.17 15.57
N ILE A 154 -35.09 22.39 15.46
CA ILE A 154 -35.62 21.98 14.15
C ILE A 154 -36.46 23.13 13.59
N LEU A 155 -36.17 23.54 12.36
CA LEU A 155 -36.88 24.62 11.66
C LEU A 155 -37.88 24.04 10.66
N LEU A 156 -38.78 24.91 10.18
CA LEU A 156 -39.76 24.62 9.12
C LEU A 156 -39.06 23.97 7.92
N GLY A 157 -39.48 22.76 7.58
CA GLY A 157 -39.21 22.17 6.27
C GLY A 157 -40.35 22.55 5.34
N SER A 158 -40.06 22.97 4.11
CA SER A 158 -41.07 23.05 3.06
C SER A 158 -41.29 21.65 2.49
N GLU A 159 -42.54 21.22 2.29
CA GLU A 159 -42.84 20.03 1.50
C GLU A 159 -42.25 20.19 0.09
N THR A 160 -41.40 19.26 -0.33
CA THR A 160 -41.00 19.03 -1.73
C THR A 160 -41.20 17.57 -2.05
#